data_AF-A0A4R2L6A8-F1
#
_entry.id   AF-A0A4R2L6A8-F1
#
_cell.length_a   1.000
_cell.length_b   1.000
_cell.length_c   1.000
_cell.angle_alpha   90.00
_cell.angle_beta   90.00
_cell.angle_gamma   90.00
#
_symmetry.space_group_name_H-M   'P 1'
#
loop_
_entity.id
_entity.type
_entity.pdbx_description
1 polymer ?
#
loop_
_entity_poly.entity_id
_entity_poly.type
_entity_poly.pdbx_seq_one_letter_code
_entity_poly.pdbx_strand_id
1 'polypeptide(L)'
;MGLGKTLQLLAFIAWYLETTGDDAESALVVAPVSLLDNWQVELRRFFADSLAATVLPLYGDVLRARKLRADEMDHETVMSGVKGLLRPGWRGNAKLVLTTYETLRDCEFGFGRERWSIMVCDEAQKIKTPGALMTHAVKAQNARFKIACTGTPVENTLADLWCLFDFLQPGLLGPLGQFCSTYRRPIETHTDEEHAKLDELRRLIAPQLLRRMKSEVAELPPKHEDAECRRLPLSSYQRTLYQQAAHAYHAAQRKKEEAVSSAAGRGNPILGLLHRLRSICADPRESGTEPARSQALAEHRRLSPKLDWLIARLEAIRAHGEKAIVFTEFRDLQVLLKHRVCEHFRIPVEIINGSTKVGAEAGDGSRQARIDAFQRRPGFGVIILSTTAVGFGVNIQAANHVIHFTRAWNPAKEDQATDRAYRIGQTRPVHVYYPTVHAKDFVTFEAKLDRLLAGKRALAQDMLNGSGELDASEWRGLQTPDGDSIATDLLLTPELLTRLQSEAFERLCRLRLVRDGHMASLTPKSGDGGIDVVAFRGATGVLVQCKSSSRQPRLGWEAVRDVVAGAEVYRRQHPNVTFTLVAATNQRFTDGAEEHARQLSVELWQQTDWLSWLAREAITMDDIS
;
A
#
# COMPACT_ATOMS: atom_id res chain seq x y z
N MET A 1 -6.49 -14.81 7.17
CA MET A 1 -7.69 -14.93 6.30
C MET A 1 -8.18 -16.38 6.31
N GLY A 2 -9.31 -16.73 5.67
CA GLY A 2 -9.69 -18.15 5.48
C GLY A 2 -10.37 -18.87 6.66
N LEU A 3 -11.04 -18.13 7.56
CA LEU A 3 -11.80 -18.67 8.69
C LEU A 3 -13.32 -18.76 8.47
N GLY A 4 -13.76 -18.67 7.21
CA GLY A 4 -15.20 -18.74 6.86
C GLY A 4 -15.97 -17.44 7.10
N LYS A 5 -15.36 -16.26 6.85
CA LYS A 5 -16.04 -14.95 6.98
C LYS A 5 -17.33 -14.89 6.17
N THR A 6 -17.28 -15.33 4.92
CA THR A 6 -18.44 -15.34 4.01
C THR A 6 -19.59 -16.17 4.58
N LEU A 7 -19.34 -17.42 4.99
CA LEU A 7 -20.33 -18.25 5.68
C LEU A 7 -20.91 -17.59 6.94
N GLN A 8 -20.09 -16.99 7.81
CA GLN A 8 -20.57 -16.31 9.02
C GLN A 8 -21.49 -15.13 8.71
N LEU A 9 -21.12 -14.32 7.72
CA LEU A 9 -21.91 -13.17 7.30
C LEU A 9 -23.20 -13.59 6.61
N LEU A 10 -23.15 -14.62 5.77
CA LEU A 10 -24.34 -15.22 5.17
C LEU A 10 -25.28 -15.79 6.22
N ALA A 11 -24.76 -16.47 7.25
CA ALA A 11 -25.57 -17.00 8.34
C ALA A 11 -26.25 -15.88 9.14
N PHE A 12 -25.52 -14.79 9.40
CA PHE A 12 -26.09 -13.61 10.07
C PHE A 12 -27.18 -12.93 9.23
N ILE A 13 -26.93 -12.74 7.93
CA ILE A 13 -27.92 -12.15 7.02
C ILE A 13 -29.16 -13.05 6.91
N ALA A 14 -28.97 -14.36 6.73
CA ALA A 14 -30.07 -15.32 6.64
C ALA A 14 -30.91 -15.31 7.92
N TRP A 15 -30.27 -15.39 9.09
CA TRP A 15 -30.93 -15.30 10.38
C TRP A 15 -31.76 -14.01 10.51
N TYR A 16 -31.21 -12.87 10.12
CA TYR A 16 -31.93 -11.59 10.19
C TYR A 16 -33.16 -11.56 9.27
N LEU A 17 -33.01 -12.05 8.03
CA LEU A 17 -34.10 -12.10 7.05
C LEU A 17 -35.21 -13.07 7.49
N GLU A 18 -34.86 -14.23 8.02
CA GLU A 18 -35.80 -15.25 8.51
C GLU A 18 -36.55 -14.80 9.78
N THR A 19 -35.85 -14.14 10.71
CA THR A 19 -36.47 -13.67 11.96
C THR A 19 -37.37 -12.47 11.78
N THR A 20 -37.07 -11.60 10.81
CA THR A 20 -37.87 -10.41 10.52
C THR A 20 -39.02 -10.70 9.53
N GLY A 21 -38.89 -11.74 8.70
CA GLY A 21 -39.92 -12.13 7.73
C GLY A 21 -40.05 -11.16 6.55
N ASP A 22 -41.26 -11.01 6.02
CA ASP A 22 -41.50 -10.25 4.79
C ASP A 22 -41.20 -8.76 4.92
N ASP A 23 -41.31 -8.20 6.13
CA ASP A 23 -41.01 -6.80 6.46
C ASP A 23 -39.51 -6.48 6.46
N ALA A 24 -38.65 -7.50 6.31
CA ALA A 24 -37.21 -7.30 6.28
C ALA A 24 -36.77 -6.43 5.09
N GLU A 25 -36.16 -5.28 5.39
CA GLU A 25 -35.35 -4.52 4.43
C GLU A 25 -34.20 -5.37 3.90
N SER A 26 -33.78 -5.12 2.66
CA SER A 26 -32.77 -5.95 1.98
C SER A 26 -31.37 -5.76 2.54
N ALA A 27 -30.52 -6.76 2.39
CA ALA A 27 -29.09 -6.68 2.67
C ALA A 27 -28.29 -6.34 1.40
N LEU A 28 -27.19 -5.62 1.58
CA LEU A 28 -26.24 -5.25 0.53
C LEU A 28 -24.86 -5.79 0.85
N VAL A 29 -24.28 -6.56 -0.08
CA VAL A 29 -22.87 -7.00 -0.01
C VAL A 29 -22.11 -6.35 -1.15
N VAL A 30 -21.04 -5.65 -0.79
CA VAL A 30 -20.12 -4.96 -1.69
C VAL A 30 -18.77 -5.64 -1.60
N ALA A 31 -18.31 -6.23 -2.70
CA ALA A 31 -17.03 -6.94 -2.74
C ALA A 31 -16.40 -6.87 -4.15
N PRO A 32 -15.09 -7.15 -4.32
CA PRO A 32 -14.50 -7.35 -5.64
C PRO A 32 -15.24 -8.44 -6.43
N VAL A 33 -15.42 -8.26 -7.74
CA VAL A 33 -16.17 -9.17 -8.65
C VAL A 33 -15.91 -10.65 -8.35
N SER A 34 -14.64 -11.01 -8.28
CA SER A 34 -14.13 -12.33 -7.97
C SER A 34 -14.61 -12.96 -6.65
N LEU A 35 -14.88 -12.14 -5.63
CA LEU A 35 -15.43 -12.63 -4.37
C LEU A 35 -16.93 -12.86 -4.50
N LEU A 36 -17.64 -12.05 -5.28
CA LEU A 36 -19.10 -12.20 -5.46
C LEU A 36 -19.48 -13.57 -6.04
N ASP A 37 -18.63 -14.13 -6.90
CA ASP A 37 -18.82 -15.51 -7.39
C ASP A 37 -18.68 -16.52 -6.23
N ASN A 38 -17.68 -16.34 -5.34
CA ASN A 38 -17.52 -17.18 -4.15
C ASN A 38 -18.71 -17.03 -3.17
N TRP A 39 -19.21 -15.80 -2.98
CA TRP A 39 -20.40 -15.54 -2.16
C TRP A 39 -21.62 -16.31 -2.69
N GLN A 40 -21.84 -16.33 -4.01
CA GLN A 40 -22.92 -17.12 -4.61
C GLN A 40 -22.72 -18.62 -4.46
N VAL A 41 -21.49 -19.12 -4.65
CA VAL A 41 -21.17 -20.54 -4.47
C VAL A 41 -21.39 -20.98 -3.03
N GLU A 42 -20.93 -20.21 -2.04
CA GLU A 42 -21.16 -20.51 -0.63
C GLU A 42 -22.64 -20.44 -0.28
N LEU A 43 -23.36 -19.45 -0.80
CA LEU A 43 -24.80 -19.33 -0.58
C LEU A 43 -25.56 -20.56 -1.08
N ARG A 44 -25.32 -20.98 -2.34
CA ARG A 44 -25.97 -22.19 -2.92
C ARG A 44 -25.54 -23.49 -2.24
N ARG A 45 -24.36 -23.52 -1.63
CA ARG A 45 -23.83 -24.71 -0.98
C ARG A 45 -24.43 -24.93 0.41
N PHE A 46 -24.64 -23.86 1.18
CA PHE A 46 -24.95 -23.96 2.60
C PHE A 46 -26.38 -23.53 2.97
N PHE A 47 -27.09 -22.82 2.09
CA PHE A 47 -28.42 -22.27 2.37
C PHE A 47 -29.47 -22.83 1.42
N ALA A 48 -30.74 -22.78 1.84
CA ALA A 48 -31.85 -23.27 1.04
C ALA A 48 -32.04 -22.47 -0.27
N ASP A 49 -32.55 -23.14 -1.30
CA ASP A 49 -32.79 -22.54 -2.62
C ASP A 49 -33.76 -21.35 -2.57
N SER A 50 -34.66 -21.30 -1.58
CA SER A 50 -35.57 -20.19 -1.35
C SER A 50 -34.82 -18.88 -1.07
N LEU A 51 -33.77 -18.90 -0.25
CA LEU A 51 -32.93 -17.74 0.00
C LEU A 51 -32.14 -17.38 -1.26
N ALA A 52 -31.58 -18.38 -1.95
CA ALA A 52 -30.84 -18.19 -3.19
C ALA A 52 -31.67 -17.54 -4.31
N ALA A 53 -32.96 -17.85 -4.38
CA ALA A 53 -33.89 -17.25 -5.34
C ALA A 53 -34.13 -15.74 -5.10
N THR A 54 -33.85 -15.25 -3.89
CA THR A 54 -34.01 -13.82 -3.53
C THR A 54 -32.72 -13.00 -3.68
N VAL A 55 -31.65 -13.60 -4.24
CA VAL A 55 -30.36 -12.94 -4.43
C VAL A 55 -30.29 -12.26 -5.79
N LEU A 56 -29.85 -11.01 -5.81
CA LEU A 56 -29.59 -10.24 -7.03
C LEU A 56 -28.09 -9.96 -7.20
N PRO A 57 -27.39 -10.68 -8.09
CA PRO A 57 -26.01 -10.35 -8.48
C PRO A 57 -26.02 -9.14 -9.44
N LEU A 58 -25.95 -7.93 -8.90
CA LEU A 58 -26.01 -6.69 -9.68
C LEU A 58 -24.63 -6.29 -10.22
N TYR A 59 -24.14 -7.04 -11.21
CA TYR A 59 -22.94 -6.73 -11.97
C TYR A 59 -23.02 -7.37 -13.36
N GLY A 60 -22.08 -7.03 -14.25
CA GLY A 60 -22.07 -7.58 -15.62
C GLY A 60 -23.35 -7.26 -16.40
N ASP A 61 -23.90 -8.26 -17.09
CA ASP A 61 -25.11 -8.09 -17.91
C ASP A 61 -26.37 -7.81 -17.10
N VAL A 62 -26.47 -8.33 -15.87
CA VAL A 62 -27.60 -8.05 -14.97
C VAL A 62 -27.66 -6.55 -14.65
N LEU A 63 -26.50 -5.93 -14.40
CA LEU A 63 -26.42 -4.49 -14.20
C LEU A 63 -26.85 -3.72 -15.46
N ARG A 64 -26.41 -4.14 -16.64
CA ARG A 64 -26.77 -3.47 -17.91
C ARG A 64 -28.28 -3.47 -18.13
N ALA A 65 -28.96 -4.58 -17.84
CA ALA A 65 -30.41 -4.68 -17.96
C ALA A 65 -31.18 -3.77 -16.98
N ARG A 66 -30.59 -3.50 -15.81
CA ARG A 66 -31.20 -2.70 -14.74
C ARG A 66 -30.85 -1.21 -14.79
N LYS A 67 -29.89 -0.81 -15.63
CA LYS A 67 -29.56 0.59 -15.88
C LYS A 67 -30.59 1.26 -16.80
N LEU A 68 -30.89 2.52 -16.51
CA LEU A 68 -31.55 3.42 -17.44
C LEU A 68 -30.58 3.75 -18.58
N ARG A 69 -31.06 3.67 -19.81
CA ARG A 69 -30.30 4.11 -20.98
C ARG A 69 -30.39 5.63 -21.10
N ALA A 70 -29.42 6.24 -21.78
CA ALA A 70 -29.36 7.69 -21.92
C ALA A 70 -30.57 8.27 -22.68
N ASP A 71 -31.16 7.51 -23.59
CA ASP A 71 -32.38 7.84 -24.34
C ASP A 71 -33.67 7.73 -23.49
N GLU A 72 -33.60 7.05 -22.34
CA GLU A 72 -34.70 6.91 -21.39
C GLU A 72 -34.61 7.91 -20.22
N MET A 73 -33.55 8.72 -20.17
CA MET A 73 -33.33 9.73 -19.14
C MET A 73 -33.94 11.06 -19.57
N ASP A 74 -34.53 11.77 -18.62
CA ASP A 74 -35.04 13.12 -18.85
C ASP A 74 -33.90 14.11 -19.12
N HIS A 75 -34.21 15.12 -19.91
CA HIS A 75 -33.21 16.06 -20.45
C HIS A 75 -32.44 16.79 -19.33
N GLU A 76 -33.12 17.09 -18.22
CA GLU A 76 -32.51 17.75 -17.05
C GLU A 76 -31.46 16.87 -16.36
N THR A 77 -31.76 15.58 -16.13
CA THR A 77 -30.81 14.63 -15.57
C THR A 77 -29.60 14.43 -16.46
N VAL A 78 -29.77 14.36 -17.78
CA VAL A 78 -28.66 14.27 -18.74
C VAL A 78 -27.78 15.51 -18.68
N MET A 79 -28.38 16.70 -18.62
CA MET A 79 -27.67 17.98 -18.53
C MET A 79 -26.93 18.18 -17.20
N SER A 80 -27.42 17.59 -16.10
CA SER A 80 -26.75 17.60 -14.80
C SER A 80 -25.48 16.72 -14.73
N GLY A 81 -25.21 15.94 -15.78
CA GLY A 81 -24.03 15.06 -15.85
C GLY A 81 -24.15 13.78 -15.02
N VAL A 82 -25.31 13.50 -14.43
CA VAL A 82 -25.58 12.25 -13.71
C VAL A 82 -25.56 11.08 -14.69
N LYS A 83 -24.71 10.10 -14.43
CA LYS A 83 -24.56 8.89 -15.24
C LYS A 83 -24.86 7.67 -14.39
N GLY A 84 -25.29 6.58 -15.03
CA GLY A 84 -25.40 5.27 -14.36
C GLY A 84 -26.62 5.10 -13.46
N LEU A 85 -27.75 5.76 -13.73
CA LEU A 85 -28.97 5.56 -12.96
C LEU A 85 -29.53 4.14 -13.13
N LEU A 86 -30.05 3.60 -12.03
CA LEU A 86 -30.81 2.35 -12.04
C LEU A 86 -32.29 2.65 -12.26
N ARG A 87 -32.99 1.76 -12.97
CA ARG A 87 -34.43 1.87 -13.20
C ARG A 87 -35.20 1.91 -11.87
N PRO A 88 -36.33 2.63 -11.76
CA PRO A 88 -37.19 2.53 -10.59
C PRO A 88 -37.56 1.08 -10.29
N GLY A 89 -37.49 0.67 -9.02
CA GLY A 89 -37.77 -0.71 -8.62
C GLY A 89 -36.74 -1.74 -9.13
N TRP A 90 -35.53 -1.33 -9.51
CA TRP A 90 -34.49 -2.22 -10.05
C TRP A 90 -34.19 -3.43 -9.16
N ARG A 91 -34.33 -3.30 -7.84
CA ARG A 91 -34.12 -4.38 -6.86
C ARG A 91 -35.19 -5.47 -6.97
N GLY A 92 -36.42 -5.11 -7.33
CA GLY A 92 -37.58 -6.00 -7.28
C GLY A 92 -37.76 -6.61 -5.89
N ASN A 93 -37.97 -7.92 -5.84
CA ASN A 93 -38.18 -8.67 -4.59
C ASN A 93 -36.88 -9.22 -3.98
N ALA A 94 -35.71 -8.81 -4.50
CA ALA A 94 -34.44 -9.31 -4.00
C ALA A 94 -34.23 -8.89 -2.54
N LYS A 95 -33.94 -9.86 -1.67
CA LYS A 95 -33.65 -9.65 -0.24
C LYS A 95 -32.15 -9.50 0.04
N LEU A 96 -31.30 -9.95 -0.89
CA LEU A 96 -29.84 -9.79 -0.83
C LEU A 96 -29.31 -9.30 -2.19
N VAL A 97 -28.63 -8.17 -2.19
CA VAL A 97 -27.97 -7.63 -3.39
C VAL A 97 -26.46 -7.80 -3.28
N LEU A 98 -25.85 -8.41 -4.29
CA LEU A 98 -24.40 -8.59 -4.42
C LEU A 98 -23.89 -7.63 -5.50
N THR A 99 -22.98 -6.72 -5.16
CA THR A 99 -22.46 -5.72 -6.12
C THR A 99 -20.97 -5.47 -5.92
N THR A 100 -20.37 -4.75 -6.86
CA THR A 100 -18.98 -4.31 -6.80
C THR A 100 -18.87 -2.89 -6.26
N TYR A 101 -17.70 -2.56 -5.70
CA TYR A 101 -17.34 -1.21 -5.30
C TYR A 101 -17.52 -0.22 -6.47
N GLU A 102 -17.00 -0.57 -7.64
CA GLU A 102 -17.08 0.25 -8.86
C GLU A 102 -18.53 0.48 -9.30
N THR A 103 -19.37 -0.56 -9.25
CA THR A 103 -20.81 -0.44 -9.57
C THR A 103 -21.54 0.42 -8.54
N LEU A 104 -21.27 0.26 -7.25
CA LEU A 104 -21.88 1.07 -6.21
C LEU A 104 -21.54 2.55 -6.39
N ARG A 105 -20.26 2.88 -6.65
CA ARG A 105 -19.83 4.24 -6.96
C ARG A 105 -20.55 4.80 -8.18
N ASP A 106 -20.57 4.04 -9.28
CA ASP A 106 -21.13 4.52 -10.55
C ASP A 106 -22.67 4.65 -10.52
N CYS A 107 -23.33 3.99 -9.56
CA CYS A 107 -24.77 3.97 -9.40
C CYS A 107 -25.20 4.48 -8.01
N GLU A 108 -24.40 5.32 -7.35
CA GLU A 108 -24.52 5.63 -5.92
C GLU A 108 -25.91 6.14 -5.51
N PHE A 109 -26.54 6.94 -6.36
CA PHE A 109 -27.89 7.47 -6.14
C PHE A 109 -28.97 6.37 -6.22
N GLY A 110 -28.80 5.39 -7.11
CA GLY A 110 -29.72 4.26 -7.23
C GLY A 110 -29.70 3.36 -5.99
N PHE A 111 -28.50 3.13 -5.44
CA PHE A 111 -28.33 2.39 -4.18
C PHE A 111 -28.78 3.22 -2.97
N GLY A 112 -28.49 4.53 -2.94
CA GLY A 112 -28.80 5.42 -1.81
C GLY A 112 -30.29 5.66 -1.60
N ARG A 113 -31.12 5.40 -2.62
CA ARG A 113 -32.59 5.46 -2.52
C ARG A 113 -33.20 4.24 -1.85
N GLU A 114 -32.51 3.10 -1.84
CA GLU A 114 -32.95 1.90 -1.14
C GLU A 114 -32.59 1.99 0.35
N ARG A 115 -33.38 1.34 1.20
CA ARG A 115 -33.06 1.15 2.62
C ARG A 115 -32.45 -0.23 2.82
N TRP A 116 -31.27 -0.27 3.42
CA TRP A 116 -30.54 -1.50 3.67
C TRP A 116 -30.59 -1.84 5.16
N SER A 117 -31.00 -3.06 5.50
CA SER A 117 -30.93 -3.56 6.87
C SER A 117 -29.47 -3.78 7.27
N ILE A 118 -28.71 -4.45 6.41
CA ILE A 118 -27.32 -4.82 6.62
C ILE A 118 -26.52 -4.44 5.38
N MET A 119 -25.40 -3.75 5.56
CA MET A 119 -24.41 -3.50 4.50
C MET A 119 -23.07 -4.10 4.89
N VAL A 120 -22.58 -5.02 4.06
CA VAL A 120 -21.28 -5.66 4.21
C VAL A 120 -20.34 -5.14 3.14
N CYS A 121 -19.18 -4.65 3.56
CA CYS A 121 -18.05 -4.32 2.71
C CYS A 121 -16.96 -5.38 2.90
N ASP A 122 -16.80 -6.29 1.94
CA ASP A 122 -15.74 -7.29 1.95
C ASP A 122 -14.51 -6.80 1.17
N GLU A 123 -13.31 -7.03 1.70
CA GLU A 123 -12.07 -6.37 1.29
C GLU A 123 -12.16 -4.82 1.42
N ALA A 124 -12.57 -4.39 2.62
CA ALA A 124 -12.82 -2.99 2.97
C ALA A 124 -11.58 -2.07 2.87
N GLN A 125 -10.37 -2.59 2.61
CA GLN A 125 -9.23 -1.75 2.21
C GLN A 125 -9.52 -0.89 0.97
N LYS A 126 -10.54 -1.24 0.17
CA LYS A 126 -11.04 -0.42 -0.96
C LYS A 126 -11.63 0.93 -0.54
N ILE A 127 -12.00 1.12 0.73
CA ILE A 127 -12.62 2.34 1.27
C ILE A 127 -11.78 3.00 2.39
N LYS A 128 -10.47 2.73 2.42
CA LYS A 128 -9.56 3.23 3.47
C LYS A 128 -9.10 4.67 3.28
N THR A 129 -9.22 5.23 2.07
CA THR A 129 -8.70 6.56 1.76
C THR A 129 -9.79 7.62 2.00
N PRO A 130 -9.57 8.58 2.92
CA PRO A 130 -10.49 9.70 3.10
C PRO A 130 -10.58 10.54 1.82
N GLY A 131 -11.79 10.97 1.47
CA GLY A 131 -12.04 11.82 0.30
C GLY A 131 -12.02 11.11 -1.06
N ALA A 132 -11.69 9.81 -1.12
CA ALA A 132 -11.85 9.06 -2.36
C ALA A 132 -13.34 8.93 -2.73
N LEU A 133 -13.69 9.12 -4.01
CA LEU A 133 -15.07 8.99 -4.51
C LEU A 133 -15.70 7.65 -4.11
N MET A 134 -14.91 6.57 -4.15
CA MET A 134 -15.33 5.25 -3.70
C MET A 134 -15.79 5.23 -2.24
N THR A 135 -14.96 5.79 -1.36
CA THR A 135 -15.24 5.90 0.08
C THR A 135 -16.50 6.72 0.33
N HIS A 136 -16.63 7.85 -0.37
CA HIS A 136 -17.80 8.73 -0.24
C HIS A 136 -19.09 8.01 -0.65
N ALA A 137 -19.10 7.38 -1.83
CA ALA A 137 -20.26 6.65 -2.32
C ALA A 137 -20.69 5.54 -1.36
N VAL A 138 -19.75 4.77 -0.81
CA VAL A 138 -20.04 3.71 0.17
C VAL A 138 -20.59 4.27 1.49
N LYS A 139 -20.04 5.38 1.99
CA LYS A 139 -20.50 6.02 3.24
C LYS A 139 -21.87 6.67 3.11
N ALA A 140 -22.22 7.15 1.91
CA ALA A 140 -23.51 7.78 1.62
C ALA A 140 -24.71 6.82 1.60
N GLN A 141 -24.47 5.50 1.66
CA GLN A 141 -25.54 4.51 1.57
C GLN A 141 -26.40 4.45 2.84
N ASN A 142 -27.71 4.32 2.64
CA ASN A 142 -28.71 4.26 3.70
C ASN A 142 -28.80 2.85 4.30
N ALA A 143 -27.84 2.51 5.17
CA ALA A 143 -27.75 1.20 5.82
C ALA A 143 -27.84 1.31 7.35
N ARG A 144 -28.68 0.46 7.97
CA ARG A 144 -28.88 0.42 9.44
C ARG A 144 -27.72 -0.23 10.17
N PHE A 145 -27.23 -1.36 9.68
CA PHE A 145 -26.11 -2.10 10.28
C PHE A 145 -24.97 -2.25 9.25
N LYS A 146 -23.75 -1.88 9.62
CA LYS A 146 -22.60 -1.83 8.71
C LYS A 146 -21.48 -2.74 9.19
N ILE A 147 -20.95 -3.55 8.29
CA ILE A 147 -19.83 -4.46 8.56
C ILE A 147 -18.72 -4.20 7.55
N ALA A 148 -17.49 -4.01 8.02
CA ALA A 148 -16.30 -3.89 7.19
C ALA A 148 -15.38 -5.08 7.46
N CYS A 149 -15.11 -5.88 6.43
CA CYS A 149 -14.23 -7.03 6.49
C CYS A 149 -12.93 -6.72 5.78
N THR A 150 -11.81 -6.76 6.49
CA THR A 150 -10.47 -6.55 5.92
C THR A 150 -9.44 -7.43 6.62
N GLY A 151 -8.46 -7.92 5.86
CA GLY A 151 -7.29 -8.58 6.44
C GLY A 151 -6.24 -7.61 6.99
N THR A 152 -6.31 -6.34 6.59
CA THR A 152 -5.36 -5.28 6.90
C THR A 152 -6.12 -3.96 7.15
N PRO A 153 -6.62 -3.74 8.39
CA PRO A 153 -7.37 -2.53 8.72
C PRO A 153 -6.51 -1.27 8.69
N VAL A 154 -5.21 -1.40 8.96
CA VAL A 154 -4.22 -0.33 8.80
C VAL A 154 -3.21 -0.80 7.76
N GLU A 155 -3.27 -0.24 6.56
CA GLU A 155 -2.30 -0.58 5.52
C GLU A 155 -1.18 0.44 5.47
N ASN A 156 -1.50 1.74 5.42
CA ASN A 156 -0.51 2.80 5.26
C ASN A 156 -0.38 3.71 6.47
N THR A 157 -1.49 4.21 6.99
CA THR A 157 -1.49 5.19 8.10
C THR A 157 -2.68 4.94 9.01
N LEU A 158 -2.66 5.48 10.23
CA LEU A 158 -3.82 5.44 11.13
C LEU A 158 -5.06 6.14 10.57
N ALA A 159 -4.91 6.98 9.54
CA ALA A 159 -6.06 7.55 8.83
C ALA A 159 -6.89 6.50 8.07
N ASP A 160 -6.27 5.36 7.69
CA ASP A 160 -6.98 4.22 7.08
C ASP A 160 -7.98 3.63 8.08
N LEU A 161 -7.53 3.44 9.34
CA LEU A 161 -8.39 2.99 10.44
C LEU A 161 -9.53 3.97 10.67
N TRP A 162 -9.21 5.26 10.80
CA TRP A 162 -10.22 6.30 10.98
C TRP A 162 -11.28 6.24 9.89
N CYS A 163 -10.86 6.06 8.64
CA CYS A 163 -11.76 6.03 7.51
C CYS A 163 -12.75 4.84 7.58
N LEU A 164 -12.28 3.67 8.01
CA LEU A 164 -13.12 2.49 8.23
C LEU A 164 -14.11 2.69 9.38
N PHE A 165 -13.65 3.26 10.49
CA PHE A 165 -14.51 3.53 11.65
C PHE A 165 -15.56 4.61 11.38
N ASP A 166 -15.22 5.62 10.60
CA ASP A 166 -16.18 6.61 10.13
C ASP A 166 -17.24 6.01 9.20
N PHE A 167 -16.96 4.88 8.53
CA PHE A 167 -18.00 4.10 7.83
C PHE A 167 -18.86 3.28 8.80
N LEU A 168 -18.23 2.56 9.74
CA LEU A 168 -18.91 1.67 10.68
C LEU A 168 -19.81 2.41 11.67
N GLN A 169 -19.27 3.45 12.30
CA GLN A 169 -19.92 4.25 13.32
C GLN A 169 -19.44 5.71 13.21
N PRO A 170 -20.07 6.51 12.33
CA PRO A 170 -19.73 7.92 12.14
C PRO A 170 -19.68 8.67 13.47
N GLY A 171 -18.64 9.47 13.67
CA GLY A 171 -18.44 10.29 14.87
C GLY A 171 -17.70 9.61 16.03
N LEU A 172 -17.53 8.27 16.05
CA LEU A 172 -16.85 7.56 17.15
C LEU A 172 -15.43 8.09 17.41
N LEU A 173 -14.68 8.36 16.35
CA LEU A 173 -13.30 8.86 16.42
C LEU A 173 -13.17 10.37 16.20
N GLY A 174 -14.31 11.09 16.19
CA GLY A 174 -14.37 12.50 15.89
C GLY A 174 -13.91 12.87 14.46
N PRO A 175 -13.77 14.18 14.17
CA PRO A 175 -13.30 14.66 12.87
C PRO A 175 -11.85 14.21 12.58
N LEU A 176 -11.55 13.93 11.30
CA LEU A 176 -10.23 13.47 10.87
C LEU A 176 -9.07 14.37 11.35
N GLY A 177 -9.28 15.69 11.36
CA GLY A 177 -8.27 16.64 11.84
C GLY A 177 -7.90 16.43 13.30
N GLN A 178 -8.90 16.26 14.17
CA GLN A 178 -8.72 16.00 15.60
C GLN A 178 -8.11 14.61 15.83
N PHE A 179 -8.59 13.59 15.12
CA PHE A 179 -8.00 12.25 15.18
C PHE A 179 -6.51 12.28 14.81
N CYS A 180 -6.14 13.05 13.79
CA CYS A 180 -4.76 13.18 13.37
C CYS A 180 -3.88 13.85 14.45
N SER A 181 -4.37 14.88 15.13
CA SER A 181 -3.61 15.53 16.21
C SER A 181 -3.51 14.67 17.47
N THR A 182 -4.57 13.94 17.83
CA THR A 182 -4.66 13.22 19.10
C THR A 182 -3.98 11.85 19.06
N TYR A 183 -4.11 11.12 17.96
CA TYR A 183 -3.58 9.75 17.85
C TYR A 183 -2.48 9.65 16.81
N ARG A 184 -2.74 10.08 15.57
CA ARG A 184 -1.83 9.82 14.46
C ARG A 184 -0.45 10.44 14.68
N ARG A 185 -0.38 11.74 15.00
CA ARG A 185 0.91 12.44 15.17
C ARG A 185 1.72 11.83 16.32
N PRO A 186 1.21 11.71 17.57
CA PRO A 186 1.99 11.12 18.67
C PRO A 186 2.49 9.70 18.37
N ILE A 187 1.64 8.85 17.76
CA ILE A 187 1.97 7.46 17.48
C ILE A 187 2.99 7.33 16.32
N GLU A 188 2.82 8.09 15.22
CA GLU A 188 3.74 8.01 14.07
C GLU A 188 5.11 8.66 14.34
N THR A 189 5.23 9.54 15.35
CA THR A 189 6.50 10.21 15.70
C THR A 189 7.29 9.54 16.83
N HIS A 190 6.87 8.35 17.30
CA HIS A 190 7.55 7.58 18.34
C HIS A 190 7.90 8.38 19.60
N THR A 191 6.96 9.18 20.10
CA THR A 191 7.16 9.95 21.34
C THR A 191 6.96 9.09 22.58
N ASP A 192 7.40 9.56 23.75
CA ASP A 192 7.17 8.87 25.03
C ASP A 192 5.66 8.65 25.33
N GLU A 193 4.77 9.39 24.67
CA GLU A 193 3.30 9.25 24.75
C GLU A 193 2.72 8.19 23.80
N GLU A 194 3.52 7.58 22.91
CA GLU A 194 3.09 6.62 21.89
C GLU A 194 2.26 5.49 22.50
N HIS A 195 2.80 4.80 23.51
CA HIS A 195 2.14 3.65 24.13
C HIS A 195 0.80 4.04 24.77
N ALA A 196 0.75 5.17 25.47
CA ALA A 196 -0.47 5.62 26.14
C ALA A 196 -1.59 5.94 25.15
N LYS A 197 -1.26 6.63 24.04
CA LYS A 197 -2.23 6.97 22.99
C LYS A 197 -2.68 5.78 22.16
N LEU A 198 -1.78 4.83 21.91
CA LEU A 198 -2.10 3.59 21.22
C LEU A 198 -3.06 2.73 22.06
N ASP A 199 -2.82 2.62 23.37
CA ASP A 199 -3.71 1.87 24.28
C ASP A 199 -5.06 2.54 24.51
N GLU A 200 -5.10 3.88 24.55
CA GLU A 200 -6.35 4.65 24.55
C GLU A 200 -7.17 4.35 23.29
N LEU A 201 -6.55 4.46 22.10
CA LEU A 201 -7.20 4.17 20.84
C LEU A 201 -7.70 2.72 20.79
N ARG A 202 -6.87 1.76 21.23
CA ARG A 202 -7.22 0.34 21.26
C ARG A 202 -8.46 0.07 22.11
N ARG A 203 -8.56 0.66 23.30
CA ARG A 203 -9.74 0.49 24.18
C ARG A 203 -10.99 1.10 23.55
N LEU A 204 -10.87 2.23 22.88
CA LEU A 204 -11.98 2.92 22.24
C LEU A 204 -12.60 2.09 21.11
N ILE A 205 -11.77 1.42 20.31
CA ILE A 205 -12.22 0.67 19.13
C ILE A 205 -12.52 -0.82 19.40
N ALA A 206 -12.05 -1.36 20.53
CA ALA A 206 -12.20 -2.78 20.87
C ALA A 206 -13.63 -3.32 20.75
N PRO A 207 -14.70 -2.60 21.17
CA PRO A 207 -16.07 -3.13 21.09
C PRO A 207 -16.56 -3.40 19.66
N GLN A 208 -16.01 -2.69 18.67
CA GLN A 208 -16.39 -2.84 17.26
C GLN A 208 -15.49 -3.81 16.50
N LEU A 209 -14.46 -4.38 17.15
CA LEU A 209 -13.47 -5.24 16.50
C LEU A 209 -13.63 -6.70 16.91
N LEU A 210 -13.64 -7.56 15.89
CA LEU A 210 -13.52 -9.00 16.05
C LEU A 210 -12.36 -9.52 15.20
N ARG A 211 -11.28 -9.94 15.85
CA ARG A 211 -10.11 -10.57 15.20
C ARG A 211 -9.90 -11.95 15.81
N ARG A 212 -9.65 -12.94 14.95
CA ARG A 212 -9.28 -14.31 15.35
C ARG A 212 -8.11 -14.77 14.50
N MET A 213 -7.13 -15.39 15.14
CA MET A 213 -5.98 -16.02 14.49
C MET A 213 -6.31 -17.48 14.17
N LYS A 214 -5.69 -18.03 13.12
CA LYS A 214 -5.88 -19.44 12.74
C LYS A 214 -5.51 -20.40 13.87
N SER A 215 -4.41 -20.11 14.56
CA SER A 215 -3.93 -20.86 15.71
C SER A 215 -4.93 -20.91 16.88
N GLU A 216 -5.87 -19.96 16.95
CA GLU A 216 -6.87 -19.91 18.02
C GLU A 216 -8.13 -20.72 17.70
N VAL A 217 -8.40 -21.01 16.42
CA VAL A 217 -9.73 -21.49 15.98
C VAL A 217 -9.70 -22.70 15.05
N ALA A 218 -8.55 -23.07 14.52
CA ALA A 218 -8.43 -24.16 13.56
C ALA A 218 -7.14 -24.95 13.78
N GLU A 219 -7.28 -26.27 13.89
CA GLU A 219 -6.16 -27.18 13.76
C GLU A 219 -5.77 -27.26 12.29
N LEU A 220 -4.71 -26.55 11.92
CA LEU A 220 -4.12 -26.62 10.59
C LEU A 220 -2.82 -27.44 10.65
N PRO A 221 -2.47 -28.15 9.57
CA PRO A 221 -1.17 -28.79 9.45
C PRO A 221 -0.03 -27.79 9.66
N PRO A 222 1.19 -28.24 10.01
CA PRO A 222 2.30 -27.32 10.22
C PRO A 222 2.63 -26.53 8.94
N LYS A 223 2.97 -25.26 9.12
CA LYS A 223 3.47 -24.37 8.07
C LYS A 223 4.98 -24.22 8.21
N HIS A 224 5.74 -24.63 7.20
CA HIS A 224 7.19 -24.55 7.17
C HIS A 224 7.66 -23.46 6.20
N GLU A 225 8.55 -22.58 6.65
CA GLU A 225 9.22 -21.61 5.79
C GLU A 225 10.66 -22.05 5.53
N ASP A 226 11.04 -22.13 4.26
CA ASP A 226 12.38 -22.58 3.86
C ASP A 226 13.38 -21.42 3.95
N ALA A 227 14.33 -21.52 4.89
CA ALA A 227 15.34 -20.50 5.11
C ALA A 227 16.50 -20.55 4.10
N GLU A 228 16.78 -21.72 3.51
CA GLU A 228 17.91 -21.92 2.60
C GLU A 228 17.68 -21.20 1.28
N CYS A 229 16.45 -21.22 0.77
CA CYS A 229 16.10 -20.54 -0.47
C CYS A 229 16.22 -19.00 -0.37
N ARG A 230 16.35 -18.43 0.83
CA ARG A 230 16.52 -16.99 1.01
C ARG A 230 17.93 -16.50 0.72
N ARG A 231 18.88 -17.36 0.33
CA ARG A 231 20.30 -17.01 0.15
C ARG A 231 20.90 -17.56 -1.15
N LEU A 232 20.16 -17.48 -2.25
CA LEU A 232 20.63 -17.97 -3.55
C LEU A 232 21.79 -17.10 -4.04
N PRO A 233 22.93 -17.66 -4.49
CA PRO A 233 24.05 -16.86 -4.94
C PRO A 233 23.73 -16.15 -6.27
N LEU A 234 23.96 -14.83 -6.32
CA LEU A 234 23.86 -14.02 -7.54
C LEU A 234 24.80 -14.59 -8.62
N SER A 235 24.28 -14.79 -9.84
CA SER A 235 25.13 -15.25 -10.94
C SER A 235 26.07 -14.14 -11.42
N SER A 236 27.21 -14.51 -11.99
CA SER A 236 28.16 -13.54 -12.57
C SER A 236 27.49 -12.67 -13.63
N TYR A 237 26.57 -13.24 -14.42
CA TYR A 237 25.81 -12.52 -15.43
C TYR A 237 24.81 -11.52 -14.83
N GLN A 238 24.04 -11.92 -13.81
CA GLN A 238 23.18 -11.00 -13.08
C GLN A 238 23.98 -9.85 -12.46
N ARG A 239 25.18 -10.13 -11.94
CA ARG A 239 26.07 -9.11 -11.38
C ARG A 239 26.45 -8.06 -12.42
N THR A 240 26.86 -8.48 -13.61
CA THR A 240 27.17 -7.57 -14.72
C THR A 240 25.96 -6.71 -15.10
N LEU A 241 24.76 -7.30 -15.20
CA LEU A 241 23.54 -6.55 -15.49
C LEU A 241 23.19 -5.54 -14.37
N TYR A 242 23.43 -5.92 -13.12
CA TYR A 242 23.23 -5.06 -11.95
C TYR A 242 24.13 -3.83 -12.02
N GLN A 243 25.42 -4.04 -12.33
CA GLN A 243 26.40 -2.99 -12.52
C GLN A 243 26.03 -2.06 -13.67
N GLN A 244 25.65 -2.62 -14.83
CA GLN A 244 25.20 -1.84 -15.99
C GLN A 244 23.96 -1.00 -15.68
N ALA A 245 22.99 -1.55 -14.94
CA ALA A 245 21.79 -0.81 -14.55
C ALA A 245 22.13 0.38 -13.63
N ALA A 246 23.06 0.19 -12.70
CA ALA A 246 23.53 1.25 -11.82
C ALA A 246 24.32 2.33 -12.59
N HIS A 247 25.25 1.93 -13.45
CA HIS A 247 26.03 2.87 -14.30
C HIS A 247 25.12 3.67 -15.23
N ALA A 248 24.13 3.03 -15.86
CA ALA A 248 23.15 3.71 -16.71
C ALA A 248 22.33 4.73 -15.92
N TYR A 249 21.95 4.40 -14.69
CA TYR A 249 21.26 5.34 -13.79
C TYR A 249 22.15 6.54 -13.43
N HIS A 250 23.40 6.32 -13.00
CA HIS A 250 24.35 7.40 -12.68
C HIS A 250 24.64 8.29 -13.89
N ALA A 251 24.87 7.69 -15.07
CA ALA A 251 25.07 8.46 -16.31
C ALA A 251 23.85 9.30 -16.69
N ALA A 252 22.63 8.78 -16.48
CA ALA A 252 21.40 9.52 -16.70
C ALA A 252 21.17 10.65 -15.68
N GLN A 253 21.62 10.49 -14.43
CA GLN A 253 21.61 11.58 -13.44
C GLN A 253 22.58 12.70 -13.84
N ARG A 254 23.83 12.37 -14.15
CA ARG A 254 24.85 13.36 -14.55
C ARG A 254 24.41 14.18 -15.77
N LYS A 255 23.88 13.53 -16.81
CA LYS A 255 23.33 14.22 -17.99
C LYS A 255 22.15 15.14 -17.66
N LYS A 256 21.35 14.81 -16.64
CA LYS A 256 20.25 15.67 -16.20
C LYS A 256 20.76 16.87 -15.42
N GLU A 257 21.78 16.69 -14.59
CA GLU A 257 22.45 17.77 -13.85
C GLU A 257 23.12 18.77 -14.80
N GLU A 258 23.78 18.28 -15.85
CA GLU A 258 24.38 19.11 -16.90
C GLU A 258 23.34 19.87 -17.76
N ALA A 259 22.11 19.36 -17.86
CA ALA A 259 21.04 19.92 -18.68
C ALA A 259 20.12 20.92 -17.94
N VAL A 260 20.36 21.23 -16.67
CA VAL A 260 19.55 22.19 -15.86
C VAL A 260 19.88 23.64 -16.20
N SER A 261 19.65 24.03 -17.46
CA SER A 261 19.37 25.41 -17.87
C SER A 261 17.95 25.59 -18.44
N SER A 262 17.09 24.57 -18.37
CA SER A 262 15.66 24.73 -18.69
C SER A 262 14.77 23.87 -17.78
N ALA A 263 13.76 24.53 -17.22
CA ALA A 263 12.79 23.93 -16.32
C ALA A 263 11.76 23.09 -17.09
N ALA A 264 11.76 21.77 -16.89
CA ALA A 264 10.62 20.91 -17.20
C ALA A 264 10.61 19.61 -16.38
N GLY A 265 9.57 19.45 -15.54
CA GLY A 265 8.91 18.19 -15.15
C GLY A 265 9.76 16.99 -14.71
N ARG A 266 10.01 16.88 -13.39
CA ARG A 266 10.76 15.77 -12.76
C ARG A 266 9.84 14.60 -12.34
N GLY A 267 9.88 13.49 -13.08
CA GLY A 267 9.50 12.17 -12.54
C GLY A 267 10.67 11.55 -11.77
N ASN A 268 10.40 10.88 -10.64
CA ASN A 268 11.43 10.30 -9.77
C ASN A 268 12.18 9.13 -10.48
N PRO A 269 13.45 9.29 -10.89
CA PRO A 269 14.14 8.32 -11.75
C PRO A 269 14.50 7.00 -11.05
N ILE A 270 14.45 6.96 -9.72
CA ILE A 270 14.86 5.79 -8.92
C ILE A 270 13.90 4.60 -9.06
N LEU A 271 12.60 4.86 -9.27
CA LEU A 271 11.60 3.80 -9.41
C LEU A 271 11.89 2.93 -10.64
N GLY A 272 12.39 3.53 -11.71
CA GLY A 272 12.83 2.81 -12.91
C GLY A 272 14.03 1.89 -12.64
N LEU A 273 15.01 2.38 -11.88
CA LEU A 273 16.16 1.56 -11.45
C LEU A 273 15.71 0.41 -10.55
N LEU A 274 14.93 0.67 -9.50
CA LEU A 274 14.44 -0.37 -8.57
C LEU A 274 13.66 -1.46 -9.32
N HIS A 275 12.80 -1.06 -10.26
CA HIS A 275 12.09 -2.00 -11.11
C HIS A 275 13.04 -2.84 -11.98
N ARG A 276 14.10 -2.24 -12.55
CA ARG A 276 15.12 -2.97 -13.31
C ARG A 276 15.93 -3.93 -12.44
N LEU A 277 16.39 -3.50 -11.27
CA LEU A 277 17.13 -4.36 -10.32
C LEU A 277 16.27 -5.55 -9.87
N ARG A 278 15.00 -5.30 -9.57
CA ARG A 278 14.02 -6.35 -9.26
C ARG A 278 13.86 -7.35 -10.40
N SER A 279 13.78 -6.88 -11.64
CA SER A 279 13.71 -7.73 -12.83
C SER A 279 14.97 -8.58 -12.99
N ILE A 280 16.17 -7.99 -12.86
CA ILE A 280 17.46 -8.69 -12.93
C ILE A 280 17.56 -9.81 -11.88
N CYS A 281 17.16 -9.53 -10.64
CA CYS A 281 17.15 -10.54 -9.57
C CYS A 281 16.17 -11.68 -9.88
N ALA A 282 15.00 -11.36 -10.44
CA ALA A 282 14.00 -12.36 -10.79
C ALA A 282 14.47 -13.26 -11.93
N ASP A 283 15.01 -12.68 -12.99
CA ASP A 283 15.53 -13.39 -14.16
C ASP A 283 16.40 -12.47 -15.06
N PRO A 284 17.62 -12.86 -15.46
CA PRO A 284 18.60 -11.98 -16.10
C PRO A 284 18.34 -11.67 -17.59
N ARG A 285 17.10 -11.72 -18.07
CA ARG A 285 16.80 -11.41 -19.47
C ARG A 285 16.83 -9.91 -19.76
N GLU A 286 17.01 -9.60 -21.03
CA GLU A 286 16.73 -8.26 -21.55
C GLU A 286 15.22 -8.01 -21.51
N SER A 287 14.82 -6.88 -20.94
CA SER A 287 13.41 -6.51 -20.83
C SER A 287 12.76 -6.45 -22.21
N GLY A 288 11.59 -7.06 -22.37
CA GLY A 288 10.86 -7.06 -23.65
C GLY A 288 11.35 -8.08 -24.68
N THR A 289 12.36 -8.90 -24.35
CA THR A 289 12.71 -10.06 -25.18
C THR A 289 11.77 -11.23 -24.89
N GLU A 290 11.22 -11.83 -25.95
CA GLU A 290 10.53 -13.11 -25.80
C GLU A 290 11.48 -14.16 -25.19
N PRO A 291 10.96 -15.17 -24.46
CA PRO A 291 11.77 -16.31 -24.06
C PRO A 291 12.54 -16.81 -25.29
N ALA A 292 13.86 -16.74 -25.27
CA ALA A 292 14.68 -17.27 -26.35
C ALA A 292 14.39 -18.78 -26.46
N ARG A 293 13.47 -19.15 -27.36
CA ARG A 293 13.07 -20.55 -27.59
C ARG A 293 14.27 -21.41 -28.02
N SER A 294 15.33 -20.76 -28.51
CA SER A 294 16.62 -21.35 -28.88
C SER A 294 17.57 -21.60 -27.72
N GLN A 295 17.41 -20.92 -26.56
CA GLN A 295 18.32 -21.11 -25.43
C GLN A 295 17.95 -22.39 -24.67
N ALA A 296 18.91 -23.32 -24.59
CA ALA A 296 18.74 -24.57 -23.85
C ALA A 296 18.43 -24.29 -22.37
N LEU A 297 17.50 -25.06 -21.78
CA LEU A 297 17.13 -24.91 -20.37
C LEU A 297 18.34 -24.97 -19.43
N ALA A 298 19.31 -25.83 -19.71
CA ALA A 298 20.52 -25.97 -18.90
C ALA A 298 21.36 -24.69 -18.85
N GLU A 299 21.48 -23.98 -19.97
CA GLU A 299 22.19 -22.71 -20.03
C GLU A 299 21.44 -21.64 -19.24
N HIS A 300 20.11 -21.59 -19.41
CA HIS A 300 19.29 -20.61 -18.72
C HIS A 300 19.31 -20.82 -17.19
N ARG A 301 19.26 -22.07 -16.72
CA ARG A 301 19.45 -22.42 -15.30
C ARG A 301 20.79 -21.90 -14.76
N ARG A 302 21.87 -22.04 -15.53
CA ARG A 302 23.20 -21.54 -15.14
C ARG A 302 23.24 -20.01 -14.96
N LEU A 303 22.49 -19.28 -15.78
CA LEU A 303 22.44 -17.81 -15.73
C LEU A 303 21.48 -17.27 -14.66
N SER A 304 20.40 -18.01 -14.36
CA SER A 304 19.28 -17.58 -13.49
C SER A 304 19.21 -18.46 -12.23
N PRO A 305 19.82 -18.04 -11.10
CA PRO A 305 19.85 -18.83 -9.86
C PRO A 305 18.46 -19.19 -9.33
N LYS A 306 17.48 -18.29 -9.48
CA LYS A 306 16.10 -18.54 -9.05
C LYS A 306 15.40 -19.58 -9.92
N LEU A 307 15.62 -19.55 -11.23
CA LEU A 307 15.07 -20.57 -12.13
C LEU A 307 15.69 -21.94 -11.85
N ASP A 308 17.01 -22.00 -11.66
CA ASP A 308 17.70 -23.24 -11.30
C ASP A 308 17.14 -23.83 -10.00
N TRP A 309 17.04 -23.00 -8.96
CA TRP A 309 16.43 -23.38 -7.70
C TRP A 309 14.97 -23.83 -7.87
N LEU A 310 14.18 -23.12 -8.67
CA LEU A 310 12.77 -23.46 -8.91
C LEU A 310 12.64 -24.84 -9.55
N ILE A 311 13.42 -25.12 -10.60
CA ILE A 311 13.38 -26.42 -11.28
C ILE A 311 13.81 -27.53 -10.31
N ALA A 312 14.92 -27.36 -9.59
CA ALA A 312 15.39 -28.34 -8.60
C ALA A 312 14.35 -28.58 -7.48
N ARG A 313 13.70 -27.51 -7.00
CA ARG A 313 12.66 -27.63 -5.97
C ARG A 313 11.41 -28.34 -6.51
N LEU A 314 11.00 -28.04 -7.75
CA LEU A 314 9.89 -28.72 -8.39
C LEU A 314 10.18 -30.20 -8.69
N GLU A 315 11.45 -30.58 -8.95
CA GLU A 315 11.88 -31.98 -9.04
C GLU A 315 11.66 -32.72 -7.72
N ALA A 316 12.05 -32.11 -6.59
CA ALA A 316 11.79 -32.67 -5.26
C ALA A 316 10.29 -32.80 -4.97
N ILE A 317 9.49 -31.77 -5.28
CA ILE A 317 8.03 -31.79 -5.10
C ILE A 317 7.39 -32.88 -5.97
N ARG A 318 7.88 -33.06 -7.20
CA ARG A 318 7.42 -34.12 -8.11
C ARG A 318 7.71 -35.51 -7.58
N ALA A 319 8.86 -35.73 -6.93
CA ALA A 319 9.20 -37.02 -6.34
C ALA A 319 8.18 -37.46 -5.28
N HIS A 320 7.54 -36.52 -4.59
CA HIS A 320 6.46 -36.77 -3.63
C HIS A 320 5.05 -36.72 -4.25
N GLY A 321 4.92 -36.43 -5.55
CA GLY A 321 3.62 -36.32 -6.23
C GLY A 321 2.79 -35.13 -5.76
N GLU A 322 3.43 -34.09 -5.22
CA GLU A 322 2.78 -32.94 -4.59
C GLU A 322 2.58 -31.78 -5.56
N LYS A 323 1.81 -30.76 -5.15
CA LYS A 323 1.44 -29.64 -6.04
C LYS A 323 1.95 -28.31 -5.52
N ALA A 324 2.36 -27.46 -6.46
CA ALA A 324 2.95 -26.15 -6.18
C ALA A 324 2.16 -25.00 -6.82
N ILE A 325 2.07 -23.90 -6.08
CA ILE A 325 1.63 -22.59 -6.57
C ILE A 325 2.87 -21.70 -6.70
N VAL A 326 3.07 -21.09 -7.86
CA VAL A 326 4.16 -20.14 -8.11
C VAL A 326 3.59 -18.74 -8.29
N PHE A 327 3.90 -17.84 -7.35
CA PHE A 327 3.49 -16.43 -7.40
C PHE A 327 4.56 -15.56 -8.05
N THR A 328 4.19 -14.79 -9.07
CA THR A 328 5.06 -13.79 -9.71
C THR A 328 4.28 -12.61 -10.29
N GLU A 329 4.80 -11.39 -10.13
CA GLU A 329 4.15 -10.15 -10.59
C GLU A 329 4.40 -9.86 -12.08
N PHE A 330 5.51 -10.32 -12.64
CA PHE A 330 5.90 -10.02 -14.01
C PHE A 330 5.19 -10.97 -14.99
N ARG A 331 4.40 -10.41 -15.91
CA ARG A 331 3.67 -11.20 -16.93
C ARG A 331 4.61 -11.99 -17.84
N ASP A 332 5.70 -11.36 -18.29
CA ASP A 332 6.69 -12.01 -19.16
C ASP A 332 7.41 -13.14 -18.45
N LEU A 333 7.56 -13.03 -17.12
CA LEU A 333 8.10 -14.09 -16.28
C LEU A 333 7.09 -15.22 -16.08
N GLN A 334 5.78 -14.93 -15.94
CA GLN A 334 4.74 -15.97 -15.90
C GLN A 334 4.80 -16.86 -17.15
N VAL A 335 4.90 -16.24 -18.34
CA VAL A 335 4.99 -16.96 -19.62
C VAL A 335 6.29 -17.76 -19.72
N LEU A 336 7.42 -17.16 -19.33
CA LEU A 336 8.72 -17.86 -19.29
C LEU A 336 8.66 -19.09 -18.38
N LEU A 337 8.23 -18.91 -17.12
CA LEU A 337 8.19 -19.99 -16.14
C LEU A 337 7.24 -21.09 -16.61
N LYS A 338 6.08 -20.75 -17.17
CA LYS A 338 5.19 -21.72 -17.81
C LYS A 338 5.93 -22.52 -18.88
N HIS A 339 6.61 -21.85 -19.80
CA HIS A 339 7.35 -22.52 -20.87
C HIS A 339 8.41 -23.48 -20.32
N ARG A 340 9.26 -23.03 -19.40
CA ARG A 340 10.36 -23.84 -18.83
C ARG A 340 9.86 -25.02 -17.99
N VAL A 341 8.79 -24.82 -17.21
CA VAL A 341 8.19 -25.90 -16.41
C VAL A 341 7.48 -26.92 -17.33
N CYS A 342 6.76 -26.46 -18.35
CA CYS A 342 6.16 -27.36 -19.35
C CYS A 342 7.22 -28.18 -20.10
N GLU A 343 8.30 -27.52 -20.55
CA GLU A 343 9.43 -28.14 -21.25
C GLU A 343 10.08 -29.24 -20.40
N HIS A 344 10.40 -28.93 -19.13
CA HIS A 344 11.14 -29.83 -18.24
C HIS A 344 10.29 -30.99 -17.72
N PHE A 345 9.07 -30.69 -17.24
CA PHE A 345 8.24 -31.68 -16.56
C PHE A 345 7.21 -32.36 -17.46
N ARG A 346 7.01 -31.86 -18.69
CA ARG A 346 6.01 -32.35 -19.65
C ARG A 346 4.59 -32.37 -19.08
N ILE A 347 4.25 -31.35 -18.30
CA ILE A 347 2.90 -31.12 -17.76
C ILE A 347 2.33 -29.80 -18.29
N PRO A 348 1.01 -29.69 -18.50
CA PRO A 348 0.37 -28.40 -18.73
C PRO A 348 0.42 -27.56 -17.45
N VAL A 349 0.87 -26.32 -17.59
CA VAL A 349 0.89 -25.32 -16.53
C VAL A 349 -0.06 -24.19 -16.93
N GLU A 350 -0.95 -23.83 -16.01
CA GLU A 350 -1.89 -22.72 -16.19
C GLU A 350 -1.37 -21.43 -15.55
N ILE A 351 -1.67 -20.30 -16.18
CA ILE A 351 -1.42 -18.97 -15.65
C ILE A 351 -2.76 -18.33 -15.30
N ILE A 352 -2.87 -17.83 -14.06
CA ILE A 352 -4.02 -17.10 -13.56
C ILE A 352 -3.60 -15.68 -13.20
N ASN A 353 -4.10 -14.70 -13.96
CA ASN A 353 -3.79 -13.28 -13.76
C ASN A 353 -5.01 -12.39 -14.09
N GLY A 354 -4.85 -11.06 -13.95
CA GLY A 354 -5.93 -10.10 -14.14
C GLY A 354 -6.55 -10.04 -15.55
N SER A 355 -5.88 -10.58 -16.57
CA SER A 355 -6.41 -10.66 -17.95
C SER A 355 -7.15 -11.97 -18.25
N THR A 356 -7.23 -12.90 -17.29
CA THR A 356 -8.02 -14.14 -17.44
C THR A 356 -9.50 -13.79 -17.27
N LYS A 357 -10.33 -14.07 -18.29
CA LYS A 357 -11.78 -13.76 -18.31
C LYS A 357 -12.50 -14.33 -17.07
N VAL A 358 -13.47 -13.56 -16.56
CA VAL A 358 -14.32 -13.88 -15.40
C VAL A 358 -15.71 -14.28 -15.88
N GLY A 359 -16.36 -15.23 -15.22
CA GLY A 359 -17.77 -15.57 -15.42
C GLY A 359 -18.08 -16.77 -16.33
N ALA A 360 -19.36 -17.16 -16.33
CA ALA A 360 -19.92 -18.29 -17.08
C ALA A 360 -19.84 -18.11 -18.61
N GLU A 361 -19.73 -16.87 -19.09
CA GLU A 361 -19.57 -16.52 -20.52
C GLU A 361 -18.26 -17.04 -21.15
N ALA A 362 -17.31 -17.51 -20.33
CA ALA A 362 -16.05 -18.07 -20.81
C ALA A 362 -16.05 -19.61 -20.94
N GLY A 363 -17.14 -20.30 -20.53
CA GLY A 363 -17.21 -21.77 -20.50
C GLY A 363 -16.01 -22.41 -19.79
N ASP A 364 -15.39 -23.41 -20.43
CA ASP A 364 -14.16 -24.09 -19.98
C ASP A 364 -12.93 -23.16 -19.87
N GLY A 365 -13.00 -21.96 -20.46
CA GLY A 365 -11.95 -20.95 -20.40
C GLY A 365 -11.99 -20.05 -19.16
N SER A 366 -12.98 -20.22 -18.27
CA SER A 366 -13.12 -19.40 -17.07
C SER A 366 -11.97 -19.64 -16.08
N ARG A 367 -11.62 -18.59 -15.31
CA ARG A 367 -10.59 -18.66 -14.27
C ARG A 367 -10.81 -19.81 -13.28
N GLN A 368 -12.06 -20.00 -12.84
CA GLN A 368 -12.42 -21.04 -11.88
C GLN A 368 -12.26 -22.44 -12.48
N ALA A 369 -12.67 -22.65 -13.74
CA ALA A 369 -12.52 -23.94 -14.42
C ALA A 369 -11.05 -24.39 -14.49
N ARG A 370 -10.12 -23.45 -14.79
CA ARG A 370 -8.67 -23.74 -14.80
C ARG A 370 -8.12 -24.14 -13.43
N ILE A 371 -8.57 -23.46 -12.38
CA ILE A 371 -8.20 -23.77 -11.00
C ILE A 371 -8.76 -25.15 -10.61
N ASP A 372 -10.03 -25.41 -10.91
CA ASP A 372 -10.63 -26.71 -10.60
C ASP A 372 -9.98 -27.85 -11.36
N ALA A 373 -9.60 -27.65 -12.63
CA ALA A 373 -8.85 -28.63 -13.42
C ALA A 373 -7.49 -28.94 -12.77
N PHE A 374 -6.77 -27.91 -12.31
CA PHE A 374 -5.54 -28.09 -11.54
C PHE A 374 -5.78 -28.86 -10.22
N GLN A 375 -6.84 -28.53 -9.49
CA GLN A 375 -7.15 -29.18 -8.23
C GLN A 375 -7.54 -30.65 -8.41
N ARG A 376 -8.33 -30.99 -9.44
CA ARG A 376 -8.80 -32.36 -9.73
C ARG A 376 -7.72 -33.28 -10.27
N ARG A 377 -6.71 -32.76 -10.97
CA ARG A 377 -5.64 -33.59 -11.57
C ARG A 377 -4.86 -34.36 -10.48
N PRO A 378 -4.71 -35.68 -10.54
CA PRO A 378 -3.94 -36.43 -9.54
C PRO A 378 -2.43 -36.18 -9.69
N GLY A 379 -1.70 -36.30 -8.58
CA GLY A 379 -0.23 -36.22 -8.54
C GLY A 379 0.34 -34.81 -8.73
N PHE A 380 1.56 -34.76 -9.29
CA PHE A 380 2.33 -33.53 -9.46
C PHE A 380 1.64 -32.52 -10.38
N GLY A 381 1.66 -31.26 -9.96
CA GLY A 381 1.08 -30.16 -10.72
C GLY A 381 1.65 -28.81 -10.30
N VAL A 382 1.75 -27.91 -11.26
CA VAL A 382 2.18 -26.52 -11.04
C VAL A 382 1.16 -25.56 -11.63
N ILE A 383 0.83 -24.52 -10.86
CA ILE A 383 -0.01 -23.41 -11.33
C ILE A 383 0.69 -22.08 -11.02
N ILE A 384 0.64 -21.14 -11.96
CA ILE A 384 1.29 -19.83 -11.84
C ILE A 384 0.23 -18.76 -11.60
N LEU A 385 0.37 -17.99 -10.54
CA LEU A 385 -0.56 -16.92 -10.16
C LEU A 385 0.16 -15.56 -10.09
N SER A 386 -0.57 -14.50 -10.43
CA SER A 386 -0.16 -13.15 -10.06
C SER A 386 -0.45 -12.88 -8.58
N THR A 387 0.36 -12.07 -7.91
CA THR A 387 0.03 -11.55 -6.56
C THR A 387 -1.23 -10.69 -6.58
N THR A 388 -1.56 -10.07 -7.73
CA THR A 388 -2.84 -9.36 -7.90
C THR A 388 -4.03 -10.31 -8.06
N ALA A 389 -3.79 -11.56 -8.45
CA ALA A 389 -4.83 -12.58 -8.52
C ALA A 389 -5.24 -13.12 -7.14
N VAL A 390 -4.51 -12.73 -6.09
CA VAL A 390 -4.75 -13.11 -4.69
C VAL A 390 -6.00 -12.45 -4.12
N GLY A 391 -6.33 -11.24 -4.59
CA GLY A 391 -7.54 -10.50 -4.19
C GLY A 391 -8.86 -11.14 -4.68
N PHE A 392 -8.76 -12.27 -5.38
CA PHE A 392 -9.89 -12.94 -6.02
C PHE A 392 -10.56 -14.04 -5.19
N GLY A 393 -10.11 -14.31 -3.96
CA GLY A 393 -10.81 -15.26 -3.09
C GLY A 393 -10.64 -16.74 -3.41
N VAL A 394 -9.86 -17.09 -4.44
CA VAL A 394 -9.77 -18.47 -4.94
C VAL A 394 -9.27 -19.47 -3.88
N ASN A 395 -9.79 -20.70 -3.93
CA ASN A 395 -9.38 -21.83 -3.09
C ASN A 395 -8.44 -22.77 -3.87
N ILE A 396 -7.22 -23.01 -3.38
CA ILE A 396 -6.24 -23.90 -4.02
C ILE A 396 -5.62 -24.86 -2.98
N GLN A 397 -6.47 -25.52 -2.19
CA GLN A 397 -6.06 -26.48 -1.14
C GLN A 397 -5.38 -27.74 -1.67
N ALA A 398 -5.61 -28.07 -2.95
CA ALA A 398 -4.92 -29.19 -3.59
C ALA A 398 -3.39 -28.97 -3.69
N ALA A 399 -2.90 -27.74 -3.51
CA ALA A 399 -1.48 -27.45 -3.39
C ALA A 399 -1.04 -27.30 -1.93
N ASN A 400 0.16 -27.77 -1.64
CA ASN A 400 0.80 -27.66 -0.33
C ASN A 400 2.19 -27.01 -0.40
N HIS A 401 2.68 -26.68 -1.61
CA HIS A 401 3.87 -25.85 -1.79
C HIS A 401 3.49 -24.47 -2.35
N VAL A 402 3.97 -23.42 -1.72
CA VAL A 402 3.72 -22.01 -2.08
C VAL A 402 5.06 -21.33 -2.34
N ILE A 403 5.33 -20.96 -3.58
CA ILE A 403 6.58 -20.35 -4.01
C ILE A 403 6.33 -18.89 -4.38
N HIS A 404 6.82 -17.96 -3.57
CA HIS A 404 6.82 -16.53 -3.87
C HIS A 404 8.04 -16.18 -4.74
N PHE A 405 7.98 -16.54 -6.02
CA PHE A 405 9.09 -16.36 -6.95
C PHE A 405 9.50 -14.88 -7.09
N THR A 406 8.54 -13.96 -7.06
CA THR A 406 8.83 -12.54 -6.83
C THR A 406 8.05 -12.05 -5.63
N ARG A 407 8.76 -11.49 -4.64
CA ARG A 407 8.18 -10.94 -3.41
C ARG A 407 7.32 -9.71 -3.70
N ALA A 408 6.16 -9.59 -3.06
CA ALA A 408 5.34 -8.38 -3.15
C ALA A 408 5.90 -7.29 -2.22
N TRP A 409 5.64 -6.02 -2.54
CA TRP A 409 6.10 -4.90 -1.71
C TRP A 409 5.36 -4.81 -0.35
N ASN A 410 4.17 -5.41 -0.26
CA ASN A 410 3.36 -5.43 0.96
C ASN A 410 3.31 -6.87 1.51
N PRO A 411 3.77 -7.13 2.75
CA PRO A 411 3.80 -8.47 3.34
C PRO A 411 2.41 -9.09 3.46
N ALA A 412 1.37 -8.29 3.69
CA ALA A 412 0.01 -8.80 3.80
C ALA A 412 -0.51 -9.40 2.49
N LYS A 413 -0.07 -8.87 1.33
CA LYS A 413 -0.40 -9.47 0.02
C LYS A 413 0.24 -10.86 -0.11
N GLU A 414 1.44 -11.06 0.43
CA GLU A 414 2.12 -12.37 0.45
C GLU A 414 1.40 -13.36 1.37
N ASP A 415 0.98 -12.89 2.55
CA ASP A 415 0.27 -13.72 3.52
C ASP A 415 -1.11 -14.13 2.97
N GLN A 416 -1.83 -13.21 2.32
CA GLN A 416 -3.08 -13.50 1.63
C GLN A 416 -2.92 -14.49 0.48
N ALA A 417 -1.76 -14.49 -0.20
CA ALA A 417 -1.44 -15.42 -1.28
C ALA A 417 -1.15 -16.82 -0.74
N THR A 418 -0.38 -16.89 0.35
CA THR A 418 -0.10 -18.12 1.08
C THR A 418 -1.38 -18.76 1.63
N ASP A 419 -2.30 -17.93 2.14
CA ASP A 419 -3.60 -18.33 2.65
C ASP A 419 -4.53 -18.97 1.58
N ARG A 420 -4.18 -18.91 0.28
CA ARG A 420 -4.91 -19.63 -0.79
C ARG A 420 -4.72 -21.14 -0.71
N ALA A 421 -3.56 -21.59 -0.24
CA ALA A 421 -3.26 -22.99 0.02
C ALA A 421 -3.39 -23.34 1.52
N TYR A 422 -2.93 -22.45 2.41
CA TYR A 422 -2.95 -22.66 3.86
C TYR A 422 -4.28 -22.18 4.47
N ARG A 423 -5.33 -23.00 4.43
CA ARG A 423 -6.70 -22.66 4.89
C ARG A 423 -7.48 -23.88 5.36
N ILE A 424 -8.57 -23.67 6.11
CA ILE A 424 -9.44 -24.72 6.68
C ILE A 424 -9.85 -25.72 5.59
N GLY A 425 -9.44 -26.99 5.74
CA GLY A 425 -9.59 -28.06 4.74
C GLY A 425 -8.26 -28.49 4.09
N GLN A 426 -7.15 -27.80 4.41
CA GLN A 426 -5.81 -28.30 4.12
C GLN A 426 -5.49 -29.47 5.06
N THR A 427 -5.06 -30.59 4.50
CA THR A 427 -4.74 -31.82 5.25
C THR A 427 -3.25 -32.14 5.25
N ARG A 428 -2.44 -31.46 4.42
CA ARG A 428 -1.00 -31.69 4.32
C ARG A 428 -0.20 -30.51 4.89
N PRO A 429 1.01 -30.77 5.44
CA PRO A 429 1.96 -29.71 5.78
C PRO A 429 2.16 -28.75 4.61
N VAL A 430 2.15 -27.45 4.89
CA VAL A 430 2.33 -26.41 3.86
C VAL A 430 3.74 -25.86 3.93
N HIS A 431 4.44 -25.88 2.78
CA HIS A 431 5.78 -25.35 2.64
C HIS A 431 5.75 -24.02 1.86
N VAL A 432 6.34 -22.99 2.43
CA VAL A 432 6.40 -21.64 1.86
C VAL A 432 7.85 -21.28 1.53
N TYR A 433 8.07 -20.81 0.31
CA TYR A 433 9.40 -20.50 -0.21
C TYR A 433 9.49 -19.04 -0.67
N TYR A 434 10.60 -18.41 -0.32
CA TYR A 434 10.94 -17.04 -0.67
C TYR A 434 12.33 -17.03 -1.33
N PRO A 435 12.47 -17.54 -2.57
CA PRO A 435 13.74 -17.56 -3.26
C PRO A 435 14.28 -16.12 -3.39
N THR A 436 15.40 -15.82 -2.75
CA THR A 436 15.99 -14.48 -2.67
C THR A 436 17.45 -14.56 -3.11
N VAL A 437 17.83 -13.72 -4.06
CA VAL A 437 19.20 -13.66 -4.56
C VAL A 437 20.07 -12.78 -3.68
N HIS A 438 21.25 -13.26 -3.31
CA HIS A 438 22.24 -12.61 -2.45
C HIS A 438 23.61 -12.51 -3.15
N ALA A 439 24.32 -11.42 -2.89
CA ALA A 439 25.73 -11.28 -3.19
C ALA A 439 26.53 -11.35 -1.88
N LYS A 440 27.82 -11.70 -1.98
CA LYS A 440 28.71 -11.82 -0.81
C LYS A 440 29.25 -10.48 -0.32
N ASP A 441 29.33 -9.52 -1.23
CA ASP A 441 30.09 -8.28 -1.14
C ASP A 441 29.20 -7.02 -1.11
N PHE A 442 27.94 -7.13 -1.51
CA PHE A 442 26.98 -6.03 -1.44
C PHE A 442 25.56 -6.53 -1.13
N VAL A 443 24.69 -5.62 -0.66
CA VAL A 443 23.28 -5.94 -0.42
C VAL A 443 22.47 -5.81 -1.72
N THR A 444 21.98 -6.94 -2.23
CA THR A 444 21.09 -6.98 -3.40
C THR A 444 19.73 -6.37 -3.10
N PHE A 445 19.01 -5.96 -4.15
CA PHE A 445 17.64 -5.47 -4.07
C PHE A 445 16.73 -6.43 -3.29
N GLU A 446 16.73 -7.73 -3.63
CA GLU A 446 15.86 -8.69 -2.94
C GLU A 446 16.28 -8.94 -1.48
N ALA A 447 17.58 -8.88 -1.15
CA ALA A 447 18.04 -8.99 0.23
C ALA A 447 17.59 -7.78 1.08
N LYS A 448 17.65 -6.57 0.52
CA LYS A 448 17.09 -5.37 1.16
C LYS A 448 15.57 -5.48 1.31
N LEU A 449 14.88 -5.94 0.26
CA LEU A 449 13.43 -6.17 0.28
C LEU A 449 13.03 -7.15 1.39
N ASP A 450 13.73 -8.28 1.51
CA ASP A 450 13.44 -9.29 2.53
C ASP A 450 13.57 -8.72 3.95
N ARG A 451 14.62 -7.92 4.21
CA ARG A 451 14.81 -7.23 5.50
C ARG A 451 13.68 -6.24 5.79
N LEU A 452 13.29 -5.43 4.80
CA LEU A 452 12.21 -4.45 4.95
C LEU A 452 10.86 -5.14 5.23
N LEU A 453 10.56 -6.21 4.50
CA LEU A 453 9.34 -7.00 4.70
C LEU A 453 9.34 -7.72 6.05
N ALA A 454 10.48 -8.24 6.51
CA ALA A 454 10.60 -8.85 7.83
C ALA A 454 10.37 -7.83 8.95
N GLY A 455 10.96 -6.63 8.84
CA GLY A 455 10.71 -5.52 9.78
C GLY A 455 9.24 -5.13 9.82
N LYS A 456 8.60 -4.95 8.66
CA LYS A 456 7.16 -4.63 8.59
C LYS A 456 6.27 -5.74 9.13
N ARG A 457 6.60 -7.02 8.93
CA ARG A 457 5.86 -8.15 9.53
C ARG A 457 5.95 -8.18 11.05
N ALA A 458 7.11 -7.85 11.62
CA ALA A 458 7.28 -7.77 13.06
C ALA A 458 6.41 -6.66 13.67
N LEU A 459 6.35 -5.50 13.01
CA LEU A 459 5.51 -4.37 13.42
C LEU A 459 4.00 -4.68 13.26
N ALA A 460 3.60 -5.34 12.18
CA ALA A 460 2.21 -5.66 11.84
C ALA A 460 1.54 -6.74 12.71
N GLN A 461 2.26 -7.34 13.68
CA GLN A 461 1.63 -8.16 14.70
C GLN A 461 0.62 -7.33 15.51
N ASP A 462 0.93 -6.05 15.72
CA ASP A 462 -0.01 -5.07 16.23
C ASP A 462 -0.94 -4.55 15.12
N MET A 463 -2.25 -4.68 15.30
CA MET A 463 -3.26 -4.21 14.35
C MET A 463 -3.17 -2.70 14.09
N LEU A 464 -2.70 -1.93 15.07
CA LEU A 464 -2.62 -0.46 14.97
C LEU A 464 -1.33 0.02 14.30
N ASN A 465 -0.34 -0.87 14.15
CA ASN A 465 0.90 -0.56 13.46
C ASN A 465 0.75 -0.90 11.98
N GLY A 466 0.50 0.13 11.17
CA GLY A 466 0.36 -0.01 9.72
C GLY A 466 1.61 -0.59 9.08
N SER A 467 1.44 -1.54 8.16
CA SER A 467 2.53 -2.02 7.31
C SER A 467 2.58 -1.19 6.02
N GLY A 468 3.03 0.07 6.11
CA GLY A 468 2.98 1.00 4.98
C GLY A 468 3.61 0.47 3.69
N GLU A 469 3.15 0.95 2.54
CA GLU A 469 3.84 0.70 1.26
C GLU A 469 5.32 1.12 1.35
N LEU A 470 6.18 0.44 0.60
CA LEU A 470 7.61 0.74 0.61
C LEU A 470 7.86 2.08 -0.08
N ASP A 471 8.42 3.05 0.64
CA ASP A 471 8.77 4.37 0.09
C ASP A 471 10.22 4.37 -0.45
N ALA A 472 10.52 5.28 -1.37
CA ALA A 472 11.85 5.46 -1.95
C ALA A 472 12.93 5.72 -0.87
N SER A 473 12.57 6.35 0.25
CA SER A 473 13.49 6.59 1.37
C SER A 473 13.96 5.31 2.08
N GLU A 474 13.17 4.23 2.07
CA GLU A 474 13.55 2.95 2.71
C GLU A 474 14.64 2.19 1.91
N TRP A 475 14.86 2.59 0.65
CA TRP A 475 15.88 2.05 -0.24
C TRP A 475 17.24 2.73 -0.11
N ARG A 476 17.39 3.66 0.85
CA ARG A 476 18.69 4.27 1.20
C ARG A 476 19.73 3.19 1.52
N GLY A 477 20.96 3.45 1.07
CA GLY A 477 22.12 2.58 1.26
C GLY A 477 22.09 1.29 0.46
N LEU A 478 21.27 1.20 -0.61
CA LEU A 478 21.37 0.10 -1.56
C LEU A 478 22.70 0.20 -2.31
N GLN A 479 23.52 -0.84 -2.25
CA GLN A 479 24.86 -0.85 -2.84
C GLN A 479 24.84 -1.47 -4.24
N THR A 480 25.85 -1.11 -5.03
CA THR A 480 26.18 -1.74 -6.31
C THR A 480 27.32 -2.74 -6.15
N PRO A 481 27.56 -3.63 -7.16
CA PRO A 481 28.72 -4.52 -7.15
C PRO A 481 30.08 -3.81 -7.02
N ASP A 482 30.17 -2.54 -7.39
CA ASP A 482 31.40 -1.75 -7.33
C ASP A 482 31.64 -1.14 -5.93
N GLY A 483 30.74 -1.38 -4.98
CA GLY A 483 30.77 -0.76 -3.66
C GLY A 483 30.20 0.66 -3.63
N ASP A 484 29.92 1.26 -4.80
CA ASP A 484 29.20 2.52 -4.88
C ASP A 484 27.83 2.35 -4.25
N SER A 485 27.51 3.25 -3.33
CA SER A 485 26.12 3.44 -2.93
C SER A 485 25.36 3.86 -4.18
N ILE A 486 24.18 3.27 -4.41
CA ILE A 486 23.14 3.90 -5.21
C ILE A 486 22.69 5.09 -4.35
N ALA A 487 23.52 6.13 -4.32
CA ALA A 487 23.35 7.26 -3.44
C ALA A 487 22.17 8.06 -3.96
N THR A 488 21.10 8.06 -3.17
CA THR A 488 20.12 9.15 -3.12
C THR A 488 20.81 10.41 -2.60
N ASP A 489 21.69 11.01 -3.39
CA ASP A 489 21.89 12.46 -3.36
C ASP A 489 20.64 13.06 -4.03
N LEU A 490 19.49 12.90 -3.37
CA LEU A 490 18.34 13.71 -3.69
C LEU A 490 18.77 15.11 -3.28
N LEU A 491 19.33 15.85 -4.24
CA LEU A 491 19.42 17.29 -4.15
C LEU A 491 18.08 17.78 -3.63
N LEU A 492 18.11 18.63 -2.62
CA LEU A 492 16.90 19.20 -2.06
C LEU A 492 16.23 20.05 -3.14
N THR A 493 15.33 19.43 -3.90
CA THR A 493 14.67 20.11 -5.02
C THR A 493 13.59 21.07 -4.51
N PRO A 494 13.13 22.03 -5.33
CA PRO A 494 11.97 22.87 -4.98
C PRO A 494 10.74 22.06 -4.55
N GLU A 495 10.51 20.92 -5.21
CA GLU A 495 9.40 20.02 -4.90
C GLU A 495 9.59 19.27 -3.59
N LEU A 496 10.83 18.91 -3.24
CA LEU A 496 11.15 18.26 -1.96
C LEU A 496 11.13 19.26 -0.80
N LEU A 497 11.67 20.46 -1.00
CA LEU A 497 11.64 21.58 -0.05
C LEU A 497 10.20 21.82 0.44
N THR A 498 9.26 21.98 -0.49
CA THR A 498 7.83 22.19 -0.16
C THR A 498 7.15 21.01 0.52
N ARG A 499 7.78 19.84 0.55
CA ARG A 499 7.27 18.61 1.16
C ARG A 499 8.08 18.17 2.39
N LEU A 500 9.11 18.93 2.77
CA LEU A 500 9.89 18.65 3.97
C LEU A 500 8.97 18.61 5.19
N GLN A 501 9.16 17.57 6.01
CA GLN A 501 8.54 17.48 7.32
C GLN A 501 9.27 18.41 8.30
N SER A 502 8.62 18.78 9.40
CA SER A 502 9.14 19.79 10.36
C SER A 502 10.57 19.53 10.78
N GLU A 503 10.88 18.30 11.21
CA GLU A 503 12.20 17.96 11.71
C GLU A 503 13.31 18.10 10.65
N ALA A 504 13.04 17.68 9.41
CA ALA A 504 13.98 17.86 8.31
C ALA A 504 14.15 19.34 7.93
N PHE A 505 13.09 20.14 8.08
CA PHE A 505 13.13 21.57 7.80
C PHE A 505 13.87 22.37 8.90
N GLU A 506 13.72 21.99 10.17
CA GLU A 506 14.50 22.56 11.28
C GLU A 506 16.00 22.27 11.10
N ARG A 507 16.34 21.05 10.68
CA ARG A 507 17.73 20.67 10.34
C ARG A 507 18.27 21.48 9.16
N LEU A 508 17.46 21.75 8.14
CA LEU A 508 17.82 22.65 7.04
C LEU A 508 18.11 24.08 7.54
N CYS A 509 17.30 24.61 8.45
CA CYS A 509 17.51 25.93 9.05
C CYS A 509 18.80 25.97 9.88
N ARG A 510 19.05 24.93 10.68
CA ARG A 510 20.33 24.77 11.40
C ARG A 510 21.51 24.71 10.43
N LEU A 511 21.43 23.91 9.37
CA LEU A 511 22.50 23.76 8.40
C LEU A 511 22.86 25.09 7.76
N ARG A 512 21.87 25.90 7.38
CA ARG A 512 22.08 27.26 6.86
C ARG A 512 22.89 28.12 7.83
N LEU A 513 22.50 28.16 9.11
CA LEU A 513 23.22 28.93 10.13
C LEU A 513 24.65 28.44 10.37
N VAL A 514 24.88 27.12 10.31
CA VAL A 514 26.24 26.55 10.38
C VAL A 514 27.08 27.00 9.19
N ARG A 515 26.51 27.01 7.98
CA ARG A 515 27.20 27.48 6.77
C ARG A 515 27.50 28.98 6.81
N ASP A 516 26.62 29.77 7.44
CA ASP A 516 26.83 31.19 7.70
C ASP A 516 27.87 31.46 8.83
N GLY A 517 28.44 30.40 9.42
CA GLY A 517 29.51 30.47 10.41
C GLY A 517 29.04 30.61 11.85
N HIS A 518 27.78 30.29 12.14
CA HIS A 518 27.25 30.26 13.50
C HIS A 518 27.40 28.87 14.14
N MET A 519 27.56 28.83 15.46
CA MET A 519 27.40 27.61 16.23
C MET A 519 25.90 27.37 16.48
N ALA A 520 25.26 26.54 15.66
CA ALA A 520 23.81 26.32 15.68
C ALA A 520 23.39 24.94 16.21
N SER A 521 22.36 24.92 17.05
CA SER A 521 21.77 23.72 17.66
C SER A 521 20.24 23.75 17.57
N LEU A 522 19.64 22.56 17.44
CA LEU A 522 18.20 22.38 17.61
C LEU A 522 17.85 22.41 19.09
N THR A 523 16.70 22.98 19.42
CA THR A 523 16.19 23.05 20.81
C THR A 523 15.40 21.78 21.17
N PRO A 524 15.22 21.46 22.47
CA PRO A 524 14.42 20.31 22.90
C PRO A 524 12.93 20.51 22.60
N LYS A 525 12.22 19.47 22.12
CA LYS A 525 10.79 19.51 21.75
C LYS A 525 9.81 19.87 22.89
N SER A 526 10.29 20.01 24.14
CA SER A 526 9.49 20.43 25.29
C SER A 526 10.20 21.54 26.07
N GLY A 527 9.53 22.68 26.26
CA GLY A 527 10.06 23.80 27.04
C GLY A 527 10.96 24.78 26.27
N ASP A 528 10.97 24.72 24.94
CA ASP A 528 11.73 25.59 24.04
C ASP A 528 11.22 27.04 23.94
N GLY A 529 10.02 27.31 24.46
CA GLY A 529 9.39 28.63 24.40
C GLY A 529 8.96 29.05 22.99
N GLY A 530 8.87 28.12 22.04
CA GLY A 530 8.55 28.42 20.64
C GLY A 530 9.75 28.93 19.84
N ILE A 531 10.95 28.41 20.11
CA ILE A 531 12.17 28.55 19.29
C ILE A 531 12.67 27.15 18.91
N ASP A 532 12.77 26.84 17.62
CA ASP A 532 13.20 25.51 17.14
C ASP A 532 14.72 25.42 16.89
N VAL A 533 15.37 26.54 16.55
CA VAL A 533 16.82 26.61 16.33
C VAL A 533 17.40 27.84 17.02
N VAL A 534 18.49 27.62 17.76
CA VAL A 534 19.29 28.69 18.36
C VAL A 534 20.72 28.62 17.82
N ALA A 535 21.29 29.78 17.48
CA ALA A 535 22.65 29.85 17.01
C ALA A 535 23.40 31.05 17.60
N PHE A 536 24.71 30.87 17.83
CA PHE A 536 25.56 31.88 18.46
C PHE A 536 26.78 32.20 17.60
N ARG A 537 27.21 33.47 17.63
CA ARG A 537 28.48 33.95 17.06
C ARG A 537 28.98 35.14 17.88
N GLY A 538 29.85 34.85 18.85
CA GLY A 538 30.37 35.86 19.76
C GLY A 538 29.26 36.50 20.60
N ALA A 539 29.15 37.83 20.57
CA ALA A 539 28.11 38.59 21.27
C ALA A 539 26.77 38.71 20.50
N THR A 540 26.61 37.96 19.40
CA THR A 540 25.39 37.96 18.57
C THR A 540 24.81 36.55 18.49
N GLY A 541 23.48 36.46 18.38
CA GLY A 541 22.77 35.19 18.25
C GLY A 541 21.62 35.28 17.26
N VAL A 542 21.13 34.13 16.81
CA VAL A 542 19.96 34.00 15.94
C VAL A 542 18.99 33.02 16.58
N LEU A 543 17.73 33.42 16.70
CA LEU A 543 16.64 32.57 17.15
C LEU A 543 15.69 32.35 15.98
N VAL A 544 15.48 31.09 15.61
CA VAL A 544 14.63 30.72 14.48
C VAL A 544 13.43 29.93 14.98
N GLN A 545 12.24 30.36 14.58
CA GLN A 545 11.05 29.52 14.64
C GLN A 545 10.68 29.01 13.25
N CYS A 546 10.57 27.70 13.13
CA CYS A 546 10.30 26.98 11.90
C CYS A 546 8.81 26.62 11.82
N LYS A 547 8.21 26.85 10.65
CA LYS A 547 6.86 26.38 10.34
C LYS A 547 6.85 25.73 8.97
N SER A 548 6.77 24.41 8.95
CA SER A 548 6.67 23.65 7.70
C SER A 548 5.22 23.28 7.36
N SER A 549 4.91 23.23 6.06
CA SER A 549 3.65 22.68 5.57
C SER A 549 3.83 22.01 4.22
N SER A 550 3.15 20.89 4.01
CA SER A 550 3.07 20.19 2.72
C SER A 550 1.73 20.38 2.01
N ARG A 551 0.77 21.07 2.64
CA ARG A 551 -0.61 21.24 2.15
C ARG A 551 -1.03 22.69 1.99
N GLN A 552 -0.53 23.57 2.85
CA GLN A 552 -0.87 24.99 2.81
C GLN A 552 0.26 25.75 2.12
N PRO A 553 0.01 26.41 0.97
CA PRO A 553 1.05 27.11 0.22
C PRO A 553 1.41 28.48 0.83
N ARG A 554 0.55 29.01 1.72
CA ARG A 554 0.78 30.24 2.47
C ARG A 554 0.50 30.02 3.95
N LEU A 555 1.40 30.47 4.82
CA LEU A 555 1.30 30.38 6.27
C LEU A 555 1.09 31.76 6.89
N GLY A 556 0.29 31.79 7.96
CA GLY A 556 0.01 33.01 8.71
C GLY A 556 1.16 33.42 9.63
N TRP A 557 0.92 34.45 10.45
CA TRP A 557 1.92 35.10 11.30
C TRP A 557 2.35 34.31 12.56
N GLU A 558 1.93 33.05 12.69
CA GLU A 558 2.19 32.22 13.89
C GLU A 558 3.68 32.12 14.21
N ALA A 559 4.52 31.82 13.22
CA ALA A 559 5.96 31.72 13.42
C ALA A 559 6.58 33.05 13.89
N VAL A 560 6.07 34.19 13.40
CA VAL A 560 6.49 35.54 13.81
C VAL A 560 6.10 35.81 15.25
N ARG A 561 4.87 35.46 15.64
CA ARG A 561 4.40 35.60 17.02
C ARG A 561 5.24 34.76 17.98
N ASP A 562 5.45 33.50 17.62
CA ASP A 562 6.06 32.49 18.49
C ASP A 562 7.55 32.80 18.70
N VAL A 563 8.29 33.22 17.65
CA VAL A 563 9.70 33.64 17.80
C VAL A 563 9.86 34.89 18.68
N VAL A 564 8.93 35.84 18.59
CA VAL A 564 8.95 37.06 19.43
C VAL A 564 8.65 36.72 20.88
N ALA A 565 7.71 35.83 21.13
CA ALA A 565 7.38 35.37 22.48
C ALA A 565 8.55 34.58 23.10
N GLY A 566 9.15 33.66 22.34
CA GLY A 566 10.27 32.83 22.79
C GLY A 566 11.56 33.62 23.05
N ALA A 567 11.79 34.70 22.30
CA ALA A 567 12.99 35.53 22.44
C ALA A 567 13.23 36.07 23.85
N GLU A 568 12.17 36.37 24.59
CA GLU A 568 12.25 36.93 25.94
C GLU A 568 12.93 35.96 26.93
N VAL A 569 12.71 34.65 26.74
CA VAL A 569 13.34 33.61 27.57
C VAL A 569 14.85 33.56 27.30
N TYR A 570 15.25 33.56 26.03
CA TYR A 570 16.67 33.49 25.63
C TYR A 570 17.44 34.76 25.96
N ARG A 571 16.82 35.94 25.87
CA ARG A 571 17.44 37.20 26.29
C ARG A 571 17.74 37.23 27.79
N ARG A 572 16.87 36.66 28.62
CA ARG A 572 17.11 36.53 30.07
C ARG A 572 18.22 35.54 30.40
N GLN A 573 18.28 34.43 29.66
CA GLN A 573 19.33 33.41 29.83
C GLN A 573 20.70 33.87 29.33
N HIS A 574 20.72 34.74 28.30
CA HIS A 574 21.93 35.24 27.66
C HIS A 574 21.93 36.78 27.56
N PRO A 575 22.07 37.51 28.69
CA PRO A 575 21.94 38.97 28.72
C PRO A 575 23.01 39.73 27.94
N ASN A 576 24.14 39.07 27.63
CA ASN A 576 25.25 39.64 26.87
C ASN A 576 25.19 39.30 25.36
N VAL A 577 24.09 38.73 24.88
CA VAL A 577 23.91 38.32 23.48
C VAL A 577 22.76 39.09 22.86
N THR A 578 23.03 39.77 21.74
CA THR A 578 21.99 40.41 20.94
C THR A 578 21.43 39.40 19.93
N PHE A 579 20.13 39.09 20.04
CA PHE A 579 19.47 38.10 19.18
C PHE A 579 18.73 38.74 18.00
N THR A 580 19.01 38.27 16.79
CA THR A 580 18.16 38.45 15.61
C THR A 580 17.07 37.39 15.62
N LEU A 581 15.83 37.79 15.33
CA LEU A 581 14.67 36.90 15.30
C LEU A 581 14.33 36.54 13.87
N VAL A 582 14.13 35.24 13.61
CA VAL A 582 13.84 34.71 12.29
C VAL A 582 12.59 33.83 12.35
N ALA A 583 11.65 34.08 11.45
CA ALA A 583 10.54 33.16 11.17
C ALA A 583 10.80 32.46 9.83
N ALA A 584 10.92 31.14 9.87
CA ALA A 584 11.30 30.31 8.72
C ALA A 584 10.15 29.41 8.27
N THR A 585 9.94 29.30 6.97
CA THR A 585 9.00 28.34 6.38
C THR A 585 9.49 27.79 5.04
N ASN A 586 9.14 26.53 4.77
CA ASN A 586 9.37 25.90 3.46
C ASN A 586 8.36 26.34 2.38
N GLN A 587 7.36 27.14 2.77
CA GLN A 587 6.32 27.71 1.91
C GLN A 587 6.45 29.24 1.85
N ARG A 588 5.37 29.99 1.66
CA ARG A 588 5.37 31.46 1.70
C ARG A 588 4.59 31.96 2.91
N PHE A 589 4.87 33.17 3.38
CA PHE A 589 4.04 33.86 4.34
C PHE A 589 2.88 34.59 3.65
N THR A 590 1.82 34.90 4.40
CA THR A 590 0.76 35.81 3.93
C THR A 590 1.22 37.26 4.03
N ASP A 591 0.65 38.14 3.22
CA ASP A 591 0.98 39.57 3.21
C ASP A 591 0.82 40.21 4.61
N GLY A 592 -0.18 39.76 5.39
CA GLY A 592 -0.35 40.17 6.78
C GLY A 592 0.77 39.68 7.71
N ALA A 593 1.30 38.47 7.50
CA ALA A 593 2.45 37.97 8.26
C ALA A 593 3.74 38.73 7.92
N GLU A 594 3.92 39.14 6.66
CA GLU A 594 5.04 39.98 6.23
C GLU A 594 5.00 41.38 6.85
N GLU A 595 3.80 41.97 6.93
CA GLU A 595 3.60 43.26 7.61
C GLU A 595 3.90 43.17 9.11
N HIS A 596 3.41 42.12 9.80
CA HIS A 596 3.72 41.90 11.21
C HIS A 596 5.21 41.65 11.46
N ALA A 597 5.88 40.91 10.59
CA ALA A 597 7.31 40.67 10.69
C ALA A 597 8.11 41.97 10.57
N ARG A 598 7.74 42.86 9.64
CA ARG A 598 8.35 44.21 9.51
C ARG A 598 8.14 45.05 10.78
N GLN A 599 6.94 45.06 11.33
CA GLN A 599 6.63 45.83 12.54
C GLN A 599 7.40 45.33 13.77
N LEU A 600 7.61 44.01 13.87
CA LEU A 600 8.26 43.37 15.01
C LEU A 600 9.76 43.13 14.81
N SER A 601 10.34 43.63 13.70
CA SER A 601 11.75 43.44 13.35
C SER A 601 12.17 41.96 13.31
N VAL A 602 11.32 41.11 12.72
CA VAL A 602 11.56 39.68 12.50
C VAL A 602 11.94 39.45 11.04
N GLU A 603 13.06 38.76 10.81
CA GLU A 603 13.48 38.35 9.46
C GLU A 603 12.67 37.14 8.99
N LEU A 604 12.32 37.11 7.70
CA LEU A 604 11.56 36.02 7.12
C LEU A 604 12.43 35.18 6.18
N TRP A 605 12.44 33.87 6.41
CA TRP A 605 13.01 32.91 5.45
C TRP A 605 11.89 32.11 4.81
N GLN A 606 11.61 32.42 3.56
CA GLN A 606 10.51 31.84 2.79
C GLN A 606 11.03 30.97 1.65
N GLN A 607 10.12 30.27 0.98
CA GLN A 607 10.42 29.42 -0.17
C GLN A 607 11.36 30.09 -1.18
N THR A 608 11.14 31.35 -1.52
CA THR A 608 11.99 32.09 -2.48
C THR A 608 13.43 32.24 -2.02
N ASP A 609 13.64 32.41 -0.71
CA ASP A 609 14.96 32.57 -0.10
C ASP A 609 15.71 31.24 -0.08
N TRP A 610 15.01 30.16 0.28
CA TRP A 610 15.56 28.80 0.22
C TRP A 610 15.92 28.39 -1.20
N LEU A 611 15.07 28.71 -2.19
CA LEU A 611 15.35 28.43 -3.59
C LEU A 611 16.56 29.21 -4.10
N SER A 612 16.71 30.46 -3.66
CA SER A 612 17.86 31.30 -4.02
C SER A 612 19.15 30.78 -3.39
N TRP A 613 19.09 30.26 -2.17
CA TRP A 613 20.22 29.64 -1.50
C TRP A 613 20.60 28.29 -2.13
N LEU A 614 19.62 27.42 -2.39
CA LEU A 614 19.81 26.13 -3.07
C LEU A 614 20.32 26.26 -4.51
N ALA A 615 20.12 27.40 -5.15
CA ALA A 615 20.70 27.69 -6.46
C ALA A 615 22.20 28.01 -6.41
N ARG A 616 22.71 28.44 -5.24
CA ARG A 616 24.12 28.78 -5.02
C ARG A 616 24.90 27.63 -4.38
N GLU A 617 24.23 26.84 -3.55
CA GLU A 617 24.82 25.72 -2.83
C GLU A 617 23.98 24.46 -3.02
N ALA A 618 24.61 23.40 -3.52
CA ALA A 618 23.97 22.09 -3.64
C ALA A 618 23.87 21.47 -2.25
N ILE A 619 22.63 21.25 -1.79
CA ILE A 619 22.32 20.61 -0.51
C ILE A 619 21.60 19.31 -0.79
N THR A 620 22.07 18.23 -0.18
CA THR A 620 21.47 16.91 -0.29
C THR A 620 20.51 16.67 0.88
N MET A 621 19.60 15.71 0.72
CA MET A 621 18.79 15.22 1.85
C MET A 621 19.64 14.61 2.99
N ASP A 622 20.90 14.24 2.73
CA ASP A 622 21.83 13.69 3.73
C ASP A 622 22.38 14.79 4.65
N ASP A 623 22.67 15.97 4.10
CA ASP A 623 23.14 17.14 4.85
C ASP A 623 22.13 17.62 5.92
N ILE A 624 20.85 17.24 5.77
CA ILE A 624 19.75 17.58 6.68
C ILE A 624 19.15 16.36 7.38
N SER A 625 19.81 15.20 7.28
CA SER A 625 19.51 13.96 8.02
C SER A 625 20.29 13.87 9.32
#